data_AF-A0AAQ2S4Y1-F1
#
_entry.id   AF-A0AAQ2S4Y1-F1
#
_cell.length_a   1.000
_cell.length_b   1.000
_cell.length_c   1.000
_cell.angle_alpha   90.00
_cell.angle_beta   90.00
_cell.angle_gamma   90.00
#
_symmetry.space_group_name_H-M   'P 1'
#
loop_
_entity.id
_entity.type
_entity.pdbx_description
1 polymer ?
#
loop_
_entity_poly.entity_id
_entity_poly.type
_entity_poly.pdbx_seq_one_letter_code
_entity_poly.pdbx_strand_id
1 'polypeptide(L)'
;MMYQLEKYKNRSSRHTCPKCGRPRCFTYYVDENGNPLDKSVGRCDHESGCGYHYPPKDYFKDHPDKDMPETRPFPSKAIRKGNHSNTPIDTIPMEYVTRSRSDNSHLAQFLFSLQKDNEAVLKRVLDDYRMGATRNGATIFWQIDRDNRVRGGKIIPYNKEGGHRIKDKGVNWGA
;
A
#
# COMPACT_ATOMS: atom_id res chain seq x y z
N MET A 1 -0.81 6.63 25.59
CA MET A 1 -1.42 5.31 25.29
C MET A 1 -1.84 5.30 23.84
N MET A 2 -1.50 4.25 23.08
CA MET A 2 -1.77 4.16 21.65
C MET A 2 -2.86 3.12 21.39
N TYR A 3 -3.99 3.55 20.84
CA TYR A 3 -5.03 2.63 20.36
C TYR A 3 -4.69 2.16 18.94
N GLN A 4 -4.83 0.86 18.70
CA GLN A 4 -4.58 0.25 17.39
C GLN A 4 -5.75 -0.65 16.98
N LEU A 5 -5.89 -0.93 15.69
CA LEU A 5 -6.93 -1.86 15.23
C LEU A 5 -6.63 -3.27 15.71
N GLU A 6 -7.68 -3.97 16.16
CA GLU A 6 -7.60 -5.37 16.60
C GLU A 6 -6.99 -6.25 15.50
N LYS A 7 -5.90 -6.93 15.83
CA LYS A 7 -5.22 -7.85 14.91
C LYS A 7 -6.14 -9.02 14.57
N TYR A 8 -6.21 -9.37 13.30
CA TYR A 8 -6.96 -10.53 12.85
C TYR A 8 -6.33 -11.82 13.40
N LYS A 9 -7.08 -12.57 14.22
CA LYS A 9 -6.68 -13.90 14.71
C LYS A 9 -7.49 -15.00 14.03
N ASN A 10 -8.80 -14.81 13.97
CA ASN A 10 -9.75 -15.78 13.43
C ASN A 10 -11.06 -15.08 13.03
N ARG A 11 -11.99 -15.83 12.44
CA ARG A 11 -13.29 -15.29 12.01
C ARG A 11 -14.13 -14.69 13.16
N SER A 12 -13.85 -15.05 14.42
CA SER A 12 -14.48 -14.46 15.61
C SER A 12 -13.85 -13.15 16.08
N SER A 13 -12.64 -12.80 15.62
CA SER A 13 -12.01 -11.47 15.84
C SER A 13 -12.58 -10.36 14.94
N ARG A 14 -13.76 -10.61 14.36
CA ARG A 14 -14.51 -9.66 13.54
C ARG A 14 -15.92 -9.58 14.06
N HIS A 15 -16.35 -8.35 14.33
CA HIS A 15 -17.58 -8.04 15.03
C HIS A 15 -18.65 -7.58 14.04
N THR A 16 -19.84 -7.34 14.58
CA THR A 16 -20.96 -6.79 13.82
C THR A 16 -20.78 -5.29 13.67
N CYS A 17 -20.86 -4.80 12.44
CA CYS A 17 -20.75 -3.36 12.19
C CYS A 17 -22.01 -2.63 12.68
N PRO A 18 -21.89 -1.56 13.47
CA PRO A 18 -23.05 -0.82 13.97
C PRO A 18 -23.81 -0.07 12.85
N LYS A 19 -23.14 0.29 11.75
CA LYS A 19 -23.76 1.00 10.62
C LYS A 19 -24.52 0.08 9.68
N CYS A 20 -23.94 -1.06 9.27
CA CYS A 20 -24.57 -1.95 8.28
C CYS A 20 -25.19 -3.22 8.88
N GLY A 21 -25.03 -3.47 10.19
CA GLY A 21 -25.59 -4.63 10.89
C GLY A 21 -25.02 -5.98 10.46
N ARG A 22 -24.07 -6.02 9.52
CA ARG A 22 -23.50 -7.26 9.02
C ARG A 22 -22.51 -7.84 10.03
N PRO A 23 -22.62 -9.12 10.39
CA PRO A 23 -21.67 -9.77 11.29
C PRO A 23 -20.31 -9.96 10.60
N ARG A 24 -19.25 -10.06 11.40
CA ARG A 24 -17.89 -10.43 10.96
C ARG A 24 -17.29 -9.49 9.92
N CYS A 25 -17.55 -8.20 10.03
CA CYS A 25 -16.99 -7.20 9.11
C CYS A 25 -16.53 -5.93 9.81
N PHE A 26 -16.43 -5.96 11.14
CA PHE A 26 -16.06 -4.81 11.95
C PHE A 26 -14.86 -5.12 12.84
N THR A 27 -13.92 -4.20 12.91
CA THR A 27 -12.68 -4.31 13.67
C THR A 27 -12.62 -3.18 14.69
N TYR A 28 -12.53 -3.50 15.99
CA TYR A 28 -12.46 -2.48 17.04
C TYR A 28 -11.06 -1.83 17.11
N TYR A 29 -11.02 -0.61 17.64
CA TYR A 29 -9.79 -0.08 18.21
C TYR A 29 -9.61 -0.61 19.63
N VAL A 30 -8.46 -1.21 19.87
CA VAL A 30 -8.08 -1.82 21.16
C VAL A 30 -6.90 -1.08 21.78
N ASP A 31 -6.84 -1.12 23.11
CA ASP A 31 -5.72 -0.61 23.89
C ASP A 31 -4.49 -1.55 23.83
N GLU A 32 -3.46 -1.24 24.63
CA GLU A 32 -2.23 -2.04 24.76
C GLU A 32 -2.50 -3.45 25.34
N ASN A 33 -3.59 -3.63 26.08
CA ASN A 33 -4.02 -4.90 26.66
C ASN A 33 -4.94 -5.70 25.72
N GLY A 34 -5.33 -5.13 24.58
CA GLY A 34 -6.26 -5.74 23.63
C GLY A 34 -7.74 -5.54 23.97
N ASN A 35 -8.07 -4.65 24.91
CA ASN A 35 -9.46 -4.32 25.24
C ASN A 35 -10.01 -3.28 24.29
N PRO A 36 -11.23 -3.47 23.74
CA PRO A 36 -11.86 -2.50 22.86
C PRO A 36 -12.25 -1.24 23.62
N LEU A 37 -12.01 -0.07 23.02
CA LEU A 37 -12.39 1.21 23.63
C LEU A 37 -13.91 1.34 23.78
N ASP A 38 -14.64 0.99 22.72
CA ASP A 38 -16.11 0.99 22.70
C ASP A 38 -16.60 0.10 21.54
N LYS A 39 -17.83 -0.40 21.62
CA LYS A 39 -18.45 -1.23 20.56
C LYS A 39 -18.76 -0.44 19.28
N SER A 40 -18.76 0.89 19.36
CA SER A 40 -18.91 1.77 18.19
C SER A 40 -17.56 2.14 17.56
N VAL A 41 -16.45 2.10 18.31
CA VAL A 41 -15.16 2.61 17.85
C VAL A 41 -14.40 1.53 17.10
N GLY A 42 -14.29 1.70 15.79
CA GLY A 42 -13.69 0.72 14.91
C GLY A 42 -13.84 1.04 13.43
N ARG A 43 -13.48 0.08 12.58
CA ARG A 43 -13.55 0.21 11.13
C ARG A 43 -14.25 -0.98 10.51
N CYS A 44 -15.12 -0.71 9.54
CA CYS A 44 -15.79 -1.72 8.75
C CYS A 44 -14.94 -2.11 7.54
N ASP A 45 -14.83 -3.41 7.27
CA ASP A 45 -14.07 -3.98 6.17
C ASP A 45 -14.75 -3.74 4.81
N HIS A 46 -16.05 -3.42 4.79
CA HIS A 46 -16.79 -3.07 3.57
C HIS A 46 -16.56 -1.61 3.17
N GLU A 47 -15.35 -1.25 2.76
CA GLU A 47 -14.98 0.14 2.45
C GLU A 47 -15.82 0.74 1.30
N SER A 48 -16.02 0.01 0.21
CA SER A 48 -16.79 0.48 -0.96
C SER A 48 -18.31 0.54 -0.74
N GLY A 49 -18.83 -0.10 0.31
CA GLY A 49 -20.27 -0.17 0.57
C GLY A 49 -20.69 0.55 1.84
N CYS A 50 -20.15 0.12 2.98
CA CYS A 50 -20.47 0.67 4.30
C CYS A 50 -19.59 1.88 4.64
N GLY A 51 -18.28 1.75 4.44
CA GLY A 51 -17.29 2.79 4.72
C GLY A 51 -17.24 3.28 6.16
N TYR A 52 -17.86 2.58 7.11
CA TYR A 52 -17.92 3.04 8.50
C TYR A 52 -16.54 3.00 9.14
N HIS A 53 -16.08 4.14 9.65
CA HIS A 53 -14.84 4.28 10.39
C HIS A 53 -15.05 5.31 11.51
N TYR A 54 -14.89 4.87 12.74
CA TYR A 54 -14.96 5.72 13.93
C TYR A 54 -13.66 5.55 14.73
N PRO A 55 -12.67 6.44 14.55
CA PRO A 55 -11.39 6.35 15.25
C PRO A 55 -11.49 6.88 16.70
N PRO A 56 -10.57 6.46 17.58
CA PRO A 56 -10.53 6.90 18.98
C PRO A 56 -10.49 8.43 19.15
N LYS A 57 -9.84 9.14 18.21
CA LYS A 57 -9.80 10.61 18.22
C LYS A 57 -11.19 11.24 18.17
N ASP A 58 -12.09 10.67 17.38
CA ASP A 58 -13.46 11.18 17.26
C ASP A 58 -14.28 10.78 18.50
N TYR A 59 -14.05 9.58 19.05
CA TYR A 59 -14.66 9.15 20.31
C TYR A 59 -14.36 10.09 21.49
N PHE A 60 -13.08 10.47 21.69
CA PHE A 60 -12.71 11.40 22.77
C PHE A 60 -13.17 12.83 22.51
N LYS A 61 -13.44 13.20 21.25
CA LYS A 61 -14.06 14.48 20.91
C LYS A 61 -15.54 14.51 21.27
N ASP A 62 -16.24 13.40 21.03
CA ASP A 62 -17.67 13.26 21.30
C ASP A 62 -17.95 12.94 22.78
N HIS A 63 -16.95 12.49 23.53
CA HIS A 63 -17.00 12.21 24.97
C HIS A 63 -15.94 13.01 25.75
N PRO A 64 -16.12 14.34 25.92
CA PRO A 64 -15.15 15.21 26.59
C PRO A 64 -14.96 14.88 28.08
N ASP A 65 -15.91 14.17 28.70
CA ASP A 65 -15.85 13.73 30.10
C ASP A 65 -14.92 12.51 30.33
N LYS A 66 -14.38 11.92 29.25
CA LYS A 66 -13.44 10.80 29.31
C LYS A 66 -12.04 11.32 29.03
N ASP A 67 -11.21 11.39 30.08
CA ASP A 67 -9.84 11.88 30.01
C ASP A 67 -9.06 11.23 28.87
N MET A 68 -8.60 12.04 27.92
CA MET A 68 -7.67 11.62 26.88
C MET A 68 -6.29 11.47 27.54
N PRO A 69 -5.65 10.27 27.51
CA PRO A 69 -4.30 10.14 28.04
C PRO A 69 -3.35 10.99 27.19
N GLU A 70 -2.69 11.97 27.84
CA GLU A 70 -1.78 12.93 27.23
C GLU A 70 -0.84 12.24 26.22
N THR A 71 -1.06 12.54 24.95
CA THR A 71 -0.17 12.10 23.89
C THR A 71 1.04 13.01 23.94
N ARG A 72 2.17 12.50 24.46
CA ARG A 72 3.46 13.19 24.36
C ARG A 72 3.69 13.52 22.87
N PRO A 73 3.89 14.79 22.50
CA PRO A 73 4.25 15.12 21.15
C PRO A 73 5.61 14.47 20.87
N PHE A 74 5.64 13.51 19.94
CA PHE A 74 6.90 13.14 19.34
C PHE A 74 7.51 14.41 18.74
N PRO A 75 8.83 14.66 18.89
CA PRO A 75 9.47 15.73 18.17
C PRO A 75 9.24 15.46 16.68
N SER A 76 8.32 16.22 16.09
CA SER A 76 8.17 16.28 14.66
C SER A 76 9.51 16.78 14.15
N LYS A 77 10.34 15.87 13.63
CA LYS A 77 11.37 16.30 12.69
C LYS A 77 10.60 17.04 11.62
N ALA A 78 10.71 18.37 11.64
CA ALA A 78 10.16 19.23 10.62
C ALA A 78 10.79 18.79 9.31
N ILE A 79 10.13 17.85 8.63
CA ILE A 79 10.37 17.58 7.22
C ILE A 79 10.03 18.91 6.58
N ARG A 80 11.06 19.62 6.14
CA ARG A 80 10.92 20.81 5.31
C ARG A 80 9.91 20.43 4.24
N LYS A 81 8.70 21.00 4.31
CA LYS A 81 7.72 20.88 3.24
C LYS A 81 8.39 21.51 2.04
N GLY A 82 8.98 20.68 1.18
CA GLY A 82 9.28 21.11 -0.18
C GLY A 82 7.98 21.64 -0.76
N ASN A 83 8.07 22.67 -1.59
CA ASN A 83 6.92 23.20 -2.33
C ASN A 83 6.30 22.05 -3.13
N HIS A 84 5.32 21.36 -2.54
CA HIS A 84 4.49 20.42 -3.25
C HIS A 84 3.60 21.28 -4.13
N SER A 85 3.95 21.32 -5.42
CA SER A 85 3.02 21.78 -6.44
C SER A 85 1.70 21.04 -6.23
N ASN A 86 0.58 21.76 -6.27
CA ASN A 86 -0.78 21.21 -6.34
C ASN A 86 -0.96 20.43 -7.66
N THR A 87 -0.19 19.37 -7.89
CA THR A 87 -0.55 18.36 -8.86
C THR A 87 -1.68 17.54 -8.23
N PRO A 88 -2.80 17.33 -8.93
CA PRO A 88 -3.86 16.45 -8.45
C PRO A 88 -3.24 15.11 -8.00
N ILE A 89 -3.74 14.56 -6.89
CA ILE A 89 -3.29 13.29 -6.27
C ILE A 89 -3.52 12.07 -7.22
N ASP A 90 -3.98 12.31 -8.44
CA ASP A 90 -4.39 11.31 -9.43
C ASP A 90 -3.21 10.71 -10.22
N THR A 91 -1.98 11.19 -10.00
CA THR A 91 -0.81 10.80 -10.78
C THR A 91 0.46 10.61 -9.95
N ILE A 92 1.15 9.50 -10.23
CA ILE A 92 2.50 9.25 -9.72
C ILE A 92 3.49 10.08 -10.55
N PRO A 93 4.47 10.77 -9.94
CA PRO A 93 5.47 11.50 -10.70
C PRO A 93 6.28 10.59 -11.63
N MET A 94 6.49 11.02 -12.86
CA MET A 94 7.25 10.26 -13.87
C MET A 94 8.70 9.97 -13.45
N GLU A 95 9.26 10.78 -12.53
CA GLU A 95 10.58 10.53 -11.94
C GLU A 95 10.71 9.13 -11.33
N TYR A 96 9.65 8.59 -10.73
CA TYR A 96 9.68 7.24 -10.17
C TYR A 96 9.85 6.17 -11.24
N VAL A 97 9.20 6.35 -12.41
CA VAL A 97 9.35 5.47 -13.56
C VAL A 97 10.80 5.48 -14.02
N THR A 98 11.34 6.66 -14.29
CA THR A 98 12.72 6.86 -14.77
C THR A 98 13.74 6.30 -13.77
N ARG A 99 13.60 6.60 -12.48
CA ARG A 99 14.53 6.13 -11.44
C ARG A 99 14.46 4.63 -11.21
N SER A 100 13.31 4.02 -11.43
CA SER A 100 13.13 2.56 -11.27
C SER A 100 13.65 1.75 -12.45
N ARG A 101 13.90 2.38 -13.61
CA ARG A 101 14.35 1.70 -14.82
C ARG A 101 15.67 0.99 -14.54
N SER A 102 15.67 -0.34 -14.71
CA SER A 102 16.85 -1.16 -14.47
C SER A 102 16.78 -2.49 -15.21
N ASP A 103 17.91 -2.94 -15.73
CA ASP A 103 18.07 -4.25 -16.37
C ASP A 103 18.20 -5.39 -15.33
N ASN A 104 18.28 -5.05 -14.05
CA ASN A 104 18.61 -5.99 -12.98
C ASN A 104 17.39 -6.70 -12.36
N SER A 105 16.21 -6.64 -13.01
CA SER A 105 15.07 -7.43 -12.56
C SER A 105 15.25 -8.91 -12.94
N HIS A 106 14.70 -9.83 -12.16
CA HIS A 106 14.79 -11.27 -12.45
C HIS A 106 14.17 -11.64 -13.79
N LEU A 107 13.09 -10.96 -14.20
CA LEU A 107 12.50 -11.14 -15.52
C LEU A 107 13.45 -10.66 -16.62
N ALA A 108 14.04 -9.47 -16.48
CA ALA A 108 14.97 -8.94 -17.46
C ALA A 108 16.19 -9.86 -17.62
N GLN A 109 16.78 -10.33 -16.51
CA GLN A 109 17.89 -11.27 -16.52
C GLN A 109 17.54 -12.60 -17.19
N PHE A 110 16.33 -13.12 -16.95
CA PHE A 110 15.85 -14.31 -17.65
C PHE A 110 15.68 -14.06 -19.15
N LEU A 111 15.11 -12.93 -19.56
CA LEU A 111 14.98 -12.60 -20.98
C LEU A 111 16.34 -12.49 -21.66
N PHE A 112 17.32 -11.84 -21.02
CA PHE A 112 18.69 -11.78 -21.54
C PHE A 112 19.36 -13.15 -21.65
N SER A 113 19.04 -14.09 -20.74
CA SER A 113 19.59 -15.44 -20.83
C SER A 113 19.03 -16.24 -22.02
N LEU A 114 17.80 -15.94 -22.44
CA LEU A 114 17.15 -16.54 -23.62
C LEU A 114 17.58 -15.89 -24.95
N GLN A 115 17.96 -14.61 -24.93
CA GLN A 115 18.17 -13.78 -26.12
C GLN A 115 19.57 -13.16 -26.13
N LYS A 116 20.60 -14.00 -25.98
CA LYS A 116 22.01 -13.57 -25.80
C LYS A 116 22.53 -12.70 -26.94
N ASP A 117 22.10 -12.95 -28.17
CA ASP A 117 22.55 -12.20 -29.35
C ASP A 117 21.73 -10.93 -29.62
N ASN A 118 20.63 -10.71 -28.87
CA ASN A 118 19.66 -9.64 -29.09
C ASN A 118 19.58 -8.65 -27.92
N GLU A 119 20.67 -8.46 -27.18
CA GLU A 119 20.71 -7.62 -25.98
C GLU A 119 20.22 -6.18 -26.25
N ALA A 120 20.64 -5.57 -27.36
CA ALA A 120 20.21 -4.22 -27.74
C ALA A 120 18.70 -4.13 -27.98
N VAL A 121 18.12 -5.16 -28.61
CA VAL A 121 16.67 -5.22 -28.85
C VAL A 121 15.93 -5.38 -27.53
N LEU A 122 16.42 -6.24 -26.62
CA LEU A 122 15.84 -6.39 -25.30
C LEU A 122 15.87 -5.09 -24.50
N LYS A 123 17.02 -4.41 -24.45
CA LYS A 123 17.13 -3.11 -23.78
C LYS A 123 16.11 -2.10 -24.31
N ARG A 124 15.95 -2.03 -25.63
CA ARG A 124 14.92 -1.19 -26.26
C ARG A 124 13.51 -1.58 -25.81
N VAL A 125 13.18 -2.86 -25.78
CA VAL A 125 11.88 -3.33 -25.27
C VAL A 125 11.68 -2.97 -23.79
N LEU A 126 12.72 -3.11 -22.95
CA LEU A 126 12.65 -2.70 -21.54
C LEU A 126 12.39 -1.20 -21.41
N ASP A 127 12.98 -0.37 -22.28
CA ASP A 127 12.80 1.08 -22.32
C ASP A 127 11.40 1.47 -22.84
N ASP A 128 10.95 0.86 -23.94
CA ASP A 128 9.66 1.12 -24.58
C ASP A 128 8.50 0.84 -23.61
N TYR A 129 8.59 -0.27 -22.86
CA TYR A 129 7.62 -0.64 -21.83
C TYR A 129 7.93 -0.01 -20.46
N ARG A 130 9.01 0.76 -20.37
CA ARG A 130 9.50 1.44 -19.15
C ARG A 130 9.63 0.51 -17.96
N MET A 131 10.06 -0.73 -18.17
CA MET A 131 10.12 -1.73 -17.10
C MET A 131 11.07 -1.32 -15.98
N GLY A 132 10.55 -1.28 -14.75
CA GLY A 132 11.34 -0.99 -13.57
C GLY A 132 11.82 -2.24 -12.84
N ALA A 133 12.75 -2.07 -11.91
CA ALA A 133 13.15 -3.10 -10.95
C ALA A 133 13.13 -2.55 -9.53
N THR A 134 12.71 -3.37 -8.58
CA THR A 134 12.93 -3.10 -7.16
C THR A 134 14.35 -3.52 -6.75
N ARG A 135 14.80 -3.05 -5.58
CA ARG A 135 16.09 -3.45 -5.01
C ARG A 135 16.25 -4.98 -4.84
N ASN A 136 15.13 -5.70 -4.69
CA ASN A 136 15.11 -7.15 -4.50
C ASN A 136 14.90 -7.91 -5.83
N GLY A 137 15.03 -7.25 -6.98
CA GLY A 137 14.94 -7.88 -8.30
C GLY A 137 13.52 -8.15 -8.82
N ALA A 138 12.47 -7.75 -8.10
CA ALA A 138 11.09 -7.83 -8.63
C ALA A 138 10.87 -6.80 -9.74
N THR A 139 10.11 -7.15 -10.78
CA THR A 139 9.84 -6.30 -11.95
C THR A 139 8.66 -5.38 -11.66
N ILE A 140 8.78 -4.11 -12.05
CA ILE A 140 7.72 -3.10 -11.94
C ILE A 140 7.15 -2.85 -13.34
N PHE A 141 5.84 -3.07 -13.49
CA PHE A 141 5.08 -2.72 -14.69
C PHE A 141 4.29 -1.45 -14.42
N TRP A 142 4.69 -0.35 -15.05
CA TRP A 142 4.02 0.94 -14.91
C TRP A 142 2.75 1.00 -15.75
N GLN A 143 1.71 1.60 -15.21
CA GLN A 143 0.46 1.90 -15.88
C GLN A 143 0.48 3.38 -16.26
N ILE A 144 0.71 3.64 -17.54
CA ILE A 144 0.77 4.99 -18.10
C ILE A 144 -0.38 5.14 -19.07
N ASP A 145 -1.18 6.18 -18.90
CA ASP A 145 -2.32 6.44 -19.76
C ASP A 145 -1.92 7.11 -21.09
N ARG A 146 -2.93 7.41 -21.92
CA ARG A 146 -2.72 8.02 -23.24
C ARG A 146 -2.16 9.45 -23.19
N ASP A 147 -2.26 10.11 -22.04
CA ASP A 147 -1.74 11.46 -21.82
C ASP A 147 -0.35 11.43 -21.16
N ASN A 148 0.33 10.27 -21.16
CA ASN A 148 1.61 10.03 -20.49
C ASN A 148 1.60 10.25 -18.98
N ARG A 149 0.43 10.13 -18.35
CA ARG A 149 0.31 10.25 -16.89
C ARG A 149 0.44 8.87 -16.24
N VAL A 150 1.29 8.76 -15.23
CA VAL A 150 1.48 7.51 -14.48
C VAL A 150 0.34 7.34 -13.49
N ARG A 151 -0.45 6.29 -13.66
CA ARG A 151 -1.63 5.99 -12.84
C ARG A 151 -1.36 4.96 -11.75
N GLY A 152 -0.29 4.18 -11.89
CA GLY A 152 0.06 3.14 -10.94
C GLY A 152 1.26 2.32 -11.38
N GLY A 153 1.72 1.44 -10.50
CA GLY A 153 2.75 0.45 -10.80
C GLY A 153 2.42 -0.90 -10.17
N LYS A 154 2.61 -1.98 -10.93
CA LYS A 154 2.42 -3.34 -10.46
C LYS A 154 3.77 -4.02 -10.26
N ILE A 155 4.07 -4.42 -9.03
CA ILE A 155 5.31 -5.13 -8.70
C ILE A 155 5.05 -6.63 -8.75
N ILE A 156 5.82 -7.33 -9.60
CA ILE A 156 5.67 -8.77 -9.80
C ILE A 156 7.05 -9.46 -9.62
N PRO A 157 7.18 -10.37 -8.65
CA PRO A 157 8.39 -11.18 -8.53
C PRO A 157 8.40 -12.33 -9.54
N TYR A 158 9.56 -12.55 -10.15
CA TYR A 158 9.83 -13.66 -11.06
C TYR A 158 10.98 -14.52 -10.54
N ASN A 159 10.95 -15.80 -10.87
CA ASN A 159 12.08 -16.70 -10.72
C ASN A 159 13.11 -16.35 -11.80
N LYS A 160 14.36 -16.12 -11.39
CA LYS A 160 15.46 -15.70 -12.26
C LYS A 160 15.88 -16.77 -13.28
N GLU A 161 15.76 -18.05 -12.92
CA GLU A 161 16.19 -19.17 -13.76
C GLU A 161 15.09 -19.61 -14.71
N GLY A 162 13.86 -19.73 -14.21
CA GLY A 162 12.73 -20.27 -14.97
C GLY A 162 11.80 -19.23 -15.59
N GLY A 163 11.96 -17.93 -15.28
CA GLY A 163 11.08 -16.87 -15.78
C GLY A 163 9.63 -16.96 -15.28
N HIS A 164 9.30 -17.92 -14.44
CA HIS A 164 7.96 -18.10 -13.89
C HIS A 164 7.67 -17.06 -12.81
N ARG A 165 6.44 -16.56 -12.83
CA ARG A 165 5.93 -15.64 -11.80
C ARG A 165 5.81 -16.35 -10.45
N ILE A 166 6.35 -15.75 -9.40
CA ILE A 166 6.25 -16.25 -8.02
C ILE A 166 4.92 -15.74 -7.43
N LYS A 167 4.03 -16.66 -7.04
CA LYS A 167 2.68 -16.33 -6.53
C LYS A 167 2.62 -16.19 -5.00
N ASP A 168 3.58 -16.78 -4.29
CA ASP A 168 3.55 -16.92 -2.81
C ASP A 168 3.77 -15.64 -2.00
N LYS A 169 4.11 -14.51 -2.64
CA LYS A 169 4.35 -13.23 -1.93
C LYS A 169 3.25 -12.19 -2.05
N GLY A 170 2.10 -12.54 -2.65
CA GLY A 170 1.03 -11.56 -2.91
C GLY A 170 1.46 -10.51 -3.96
N VAL A 171 0.49 -9.86 -4.58
CA VAL A 171 0.74 -8.75 -5.50
C VAL A 171 0.76 -7.47 -4.69
N ASN A 172 1.93 -6.83 -4.58
CA ASN A 172 2.02 -5.51 -3.97
C ASN A 172 1.73 -4.44 -5.03
N TRP A 173 0.66 -3.69 -4.82
CA TRP A 173 0.34 -2.48 -5.56
C TRP A 173 1.11 -1.33 -4.93
N GLY A 174 1.95 -0.64 -5.72
CA GLY A 174 2.58 0.62 -5.31
C GLY A 174 1.69 1.77 -5.78
N ALA A 175 1.16 2.54 -4.83
CA ALA A 175 0.61 3.87 -5.09
C ALA A 175 1.75 4.90 -5.13
#